data_AF-A0A3D3Z2X5-F1
#
_entry.id   AF-A0A3D3Z2X5-F1
#
_cell.length_a   1.000
_cell.length_b   1.000
_cell.length_c   1.000
_cell.angle_alpha   90.00
_cell.angle_beta   90.00
_cell.angle_gamma   90.00
#
_symmetry.space_group_name_H-M   'P 1'
#
loop_
_entity.id
_entity.type
_entity.pdbx_description
1 polymer ?
#
loop_
_entity_poly.entity_id
_entity_poly.type
_entity_poly.pdbx_seq_one_letter_code
_entity_poly.pdbx_strand_id
1 'polypeptide(L)'
;MALQFIWNHPEPLVERLTREIVRVSISRPSRGPEFVVFWNTDGSGTKIRSYLESLIDQPEWEDEIGILNFEFVDPNINDIMVLDDVVHLEVRFKASIIEKLTIHLPPNPAAESGLVLIDDCNREILIAAGCFPFTLTIGGIIGLGSEFNPERAIDLYSREPLLSSGDR
;
A
#
# COMPACT_ATOMS: atom_id res chain seq x y z
N MET A 1 -12.71 5.89 -16.08
CA MET A 1 -11.24 5.81 -16.20
C MET A 1 -10.69 4.94 -15.06
N ALA A 2 -9.89 3.91 -15.34
CA ALA A 2 -9.37 3.02 -14.28
C ALA A 2 -8.46 3.81 -13.34
N LEU A 3 -8.65 3.62 -12.03
CA LEU A 3 -7.83 4.27 -11.00
C LEU A 3 -6.62 3.38 -10.71
N GLN A 4 -5.42 3.95 -10.80
CA GLN A 4 -4.17 3.22 -10.70
C GLN A 4 -3.37 3.70 -9.50
N PHE A 5 -2.38 2.89 -9.11
CA PHE A 5 -1.38 3.32 -8.16
C PHE A 5 -0.71 4.61 -8.59
N ILE A 6 -0.47 5.48 -7.61
CA ILE A 6 0.27 6.71 -7.84
C ILE A 6 1.72 6.50 -7.43
N TRP A 7 2.65 6.60 -8.39
CA TRP A 7 4.08 6.52 -8.17
C TRP A 7 4.82 7.42 -9.17
N ASN A 8 5.51 8.44 -8.67
CA ASN A 8 6.13 9.49 -9.50
C ASN A 8 7.66 9.54 -9.36
N HIS A 9 8.30 8.48 -8.89
CA HIS A 9 9.76 8.42 -8.76
C HIS A 9 10.40 7.77 -10.00
N PRO A 10 11.64 8.13 -10.38
CA PRO A 10 12.28 7.60 -11.58
C PRO A 10 12.53 6.07 -11.58
N GLU A 11 12.80 5.48 -10.41
CA GLU A 11 12.90 4.02 -10.27
C GLU A 11 11.50 3.39 -10.38
N PRO A 12 11.29 2.33 -11.19
CA PRO A 12 10.01 1.63 -11.26
C PRO A 12 9.53 1.11 -9.89
N LEU A 13 8.22 1.22 -9.64
CA LEU A 13 7.62 0.81 -8.34
C LEU A 13 7.91 -0.66 -8.02
N VAL A 14 7.86 -1.53 -9.03
CA VAL A 14 8.17 -2.97 -8.89
C VAL A 14 9.60 -3.16 -8.40
N GLU A 15 10.59 -2.53 -9.06
CA GLU A 15 11.99 -2.63 -8.65
C GLU A 15 12.18 -2.18 -7.20
N ARG A 16 11.53 -1.07 -6.84
CA ARG A 16 11.55 -0.55 -5.48
C ARG A 16 10.98 -1.54 -4.45
N LEU A 17 9.84 -2.15 -4.75
CA LEU A 17 9.15 -3.09 -3.85
C LEU A 17 9.84 -4.46 -3.74
N THR A 18 10.70 -4.84 -4.69
CA THR A 18 11.54 -6.06 -4.60
C THR A 18 12.77 -5.90 -3.71
N ARG A 19 13.04 -4.69 -3.21
CA ARG A 19 14.13 -4.47 -2.26
C ARG A 19 13.81 -5.12 -0.92
N GLU A 20 14.84 -5.58 -0.22
CA GLU A 20 14.69 -6.22 1.09
C GLU A 20 14.11 -5.23 2.11
N ILE A 21 12.97 -5.59 2.70
CA ILE A 21 12.28 -4.88 3.77
C ILE A 21 12.81 -5.43 5.09
N VAL A 22 13.35 -4.54 5.92
CA VAL A 22 13.93 -4.88 7.22
C VAL A 22 13.11 -4.38 8.40
N ARG A 23 12.29 -3.36 8.15
CA ARG A 23 11.47 -2.72 9.17
C ARG A 23 10.23 -2.15 8.53
N VAL A 24 9.13 -2.22 9.26
CA VAL A 24 7.87 -1.61 8.88
C VAL A 24 7.50 -0.62 9.96
N SER A 25 7.06 0.56 9.55
CA SER A 25 6.63 1.58 10.50
C SER A 25 5.30 2.15 10.06
N ILE A 26 4.41 2.38 11.02
CA ILE A 26 3.07 2.90 10.77
C ILE A 26 2.93 4.22 11.49
N SER A 27 2.28 5.16 10.83
CA SER A 27 1.71 6.32 11.50
C SER A 27 0.21 6.34 11.32
N ARG A 28 -0.49 6.55 12.44
CA ARG A 28 -1.94 6.70 12.52
C ARG A 28 -2.23 8.06 13.14
N PRO A 29 -1.98 9.15 12.40
CA PRO A 29 -2.09 10.48 12.95
C PRO A 29 -3.55 10.75 13.35
N SER A 30 -3.75 11.50 14.44
CA SER A 30 -5.10 11.92 14.86
C SER A 30 -5.83 12.78 13.82
N ARG A 31 -5.10 13.33 12.83
CA ARG A 31 -5.60 14.08 11.69
C ARG A 31 -4.78 13.75 10.45
N GLY A 32 -5.45 13.39 9.36
CA GLY A 32 -4.82 13.06 8.07
C GLY A 32 -4.75 11.56 7.78
N PRO A 33 -4.20 11.18 6.62
CA PRO A 33 -4.19 9.80 6.18
C PRO A 33 -3.19 8.95 6.95
N GLU A 34 -3.59 7.72 7.28
CA GLU A 34 -2.67 6.69 7.75
C GLU A 34 -1.67 6.34 6.66
N PHE A 35 -0.46 6.01 7.08
CA PHE A 35 0.56 5.53 6.16
C PHE A 35 1.46 4.49 6.81
N VAL A 36 2.01 3.63 5.96
CA VAL A 36 3.07 2.69 6.31
C VAL A 36 4.34 3.04 5.56
N VAL A 37 5.49 2.81 6.17
CA VAL A 37 6.78 2.88 5.51
C VAL A 37 7.46 1.52 5.58
N PHE A 38 7.78 0.97 4.41
CA PHE A 38 8.65 -0.18 4.27
C PHE A 38 10.09 0.30 4.14
N TRP A 39 10.89 0.03 5.16
CA TRP A 39 12.29 0.43 5.22
C TRP A 39 13.20 -0.62 4.63
N ASN A 40 14.16 -0.16 3.83
CA ASN A 40 15.20 -0.98 3.26
C ASN A 40 16.50 -0.93 4.08
N THR A 41 17.44 -1.81 3.75
CA THR A 41 18.75 -1.93 4.40
C THR A 41 19.63 -0.68 4.26
N ASP A 42 19.45 0.09 3.18
CA ASP A 42 20.16 1.35 2.92
C ASP A 42 19.56 2.55 3.69
N GLY A 43 18.54 2.31 4.52
CA GLY A 43 17.83 3.33 5.28
C GLY A 43 16.76 4.08 4.48
N SER A 44 16.69 3.89 3.16
CA SER A 44 15.61 4.44 2.35
C SER A 44 14.29 3.70 2.64
N GLY A 45 13.16 4.32 2.30
CA GLY A 45 11.86 3.70 2.49
C GLY A 45 10.90 3.86 1.32
N THR A 46 9.84 3.07 1.32
CA THR A 46 8.68 3.25 0.46
C THR A 46 7.49 3.52 1.37
N LYS A 47 7.00 4.75 1.34
CA LYS A 47 5.81 5.15 2.08
C LYS A 47 4.58 4.84 1.23
N ILE A 48 3.59 4.21 1.84
CA ILE A 48 2.33 3.80 1.22
C ILE A 48 1.21 4.45 2.03
N ARG A 49 0.24 5.06 1.36
CA ARG A 49 -0.93 5.69 1.96
C ARG A 49 -2.16 5.47 1.08
N SER A 50 -3.33 5.43 1.70
CA SER A 50 -4.60 5.42 0.98
C SER A 50 -5.03 6.84 0.64
N TYR A 51 -5.44 7.07 -0.61
CA TYR A 51 -6.16 8.28 -1.04
C TYR A 51 -7.55 7.90 -1.47
N LEU A 52 -8.53 8.67 -1.01
CA LEU A 52 -9.89 8.56 -1.52
C LEU A 52 -9.98 9.33 -2.83
N GLU A 53 -10.39 8.64 -3.88
CA GLU A 53 -10.72 9.23 -5.16
C GLU A 53 -12.23 9.14 -5.36
N SER A 54 -12.83 10.26 -5.77
CA SER A 54 -14.25 10.32 -6.12
C SER A 54 -14.47 9.69 -7.49
N LEU A 55 -15.46 8.81 -7.58
CA LEU A 55 -15.74 8.01 -8.76
C LEU A 55 -16.56 8.77 -9.82
N ILE A 56 -17.25 9.87 -9.49
CA ILE A 56 -17.99 10.81 -10.38
C ILE A 56 -18.52 12.03 -9.58
N ASP A 57 -18.78 13.17 -10.26
CA ASP A 57 -19.48 14.39 -9.80
C ASP A 57 -20.96 14.17 -9.34
N GLN A 58 -21.25 13.27 -8.40
CA GLN A 58 -22.59 13.14 -7.79
C GLN A 58 -22.52 13.11 -6.24
N PRO A 59 -23.59 13.59 -5.56
CA PRO A 59 -23.50 14.10 -4.18
C PRO A 59 -23.66 13.03 -3.09
N GLU A 60 -23.51 11.74 -3.42
CA GLU A 60 -23.76 10.65 -2.48
C GLU A 60 -22.44 10.01 -2.02
N TRP A 61 -22.31 9.85 -0.71
CA TRP A 61 -21.08 9.49 0.02
C TRP A 61 -20.64 8.03 -0.16
N GLU A 62 -21.19 7.31 -1.15
CA GLU A 62 -20.84 5.92 -1.50
C GLU A 62 -19.94 5.81 -2.74
N ASP A 63 -19.58 6.94 -3.35
CA ASP A 63 -18.83 7.03 -4.61
C ASP A 63 -17.32 7.30 -4.41
N GLU A 64 -16.75 7.04 -3.24
CA GLU A 64 -15.31 7.16 -3.02
C GLU A 64 -14.65 5.78 -2.95
N ILE A 65 -13.46 5.66 -3.53
CA ILE A 65 -12.63 4.45 -3.41
C ILE A 65 -11.21 4.80 -3.01
N GLY A 66 -10.66 4.01 -2.08
CA GLY A 66 -9.27 4.10 -1.70
C GLY A 66 -8.34 3.55 -2.78
N ILE A 67 -7.40 4.38 -3.24
CA ILE A 67 -6.29 3.99 -4.11
C ILE A 67 -4.97 4.10 -3.34
N LEU A 68 -4.00 3.24 -3.66
CA LEU A 68 -2.69 3.32 -3.01
C LEU A 68 -1.78 4.33 -3.71
N ASN A 69 -1.20 5.22 -2.91
CA ASN A 69 -0.16 6.15 -3.32
C ASN A 69 1.15 5.78 -2.66
N PHE A 70 2.21 5.85 -3.44
CA PHE A 70 3.56 5.47 -3.07
C PHE A 70 4.48 6.69 -3.14
N GLU A 71 5.33 6.83 -2.13
CA GLU A 71 6.36 7.87 -2.06
C GLU A 71 7.71 7.27 -1.69
N PHE A 72 8.75 7.75 -2.36
CA PHE A 72 10.11 7.45 -1.95
C PHE A 72 10.43 8.23 -0.68
N VAL A 73 11.01 7.55 0.31
CA VAL A 73 11.51 8.17 1.53
C VAL A 73 13.02 8.18 1.48
N ASP A 74 13.59 9.38 1.39
CA ASP A 74 15.03 9.59 1.37
C ASP A 74 15.63 9.36 2.78
N PRO A 75 16.67 8.50 2.90
CA PRO A 75 17.32 8.26 4.19
C PRO A 75 17.94 9.50 4.83
N ASN A 76 18.22 10.55 4.06
CA ASN A 76 18.85 11.78 4.52
C ASN A 76 17.85 12.82 5.03
N ILE A 77 16.55 12.59 4.83
CA ILE A 77 15.50 13.51 5.24
C ILE A 77 14.96 13.07 6.60
N ASN A 78 15.20 13.89 7.63
CA ASN A 78 14.76 13.64 9.01
C ASN A 78 13.26 13.86 9.26
N ASP A 79 12.43 14.06 8.22
CA ASP A 79 11.00 14.40 8.36
C ASP A 79 10.13 13.24 8.87
N ILE A 80 10.74 12.08 9.14
CA ILE A 80 10.10 10.90 9.75
C ILE A 80 10.05 11.06 11.28
N MET A 81 9.97 12.30 11.78
CA MET A 81 9.84 12.58 13.20
C MET A 81 8.45 12.13 13.65
N VAL A 82 8.44 11.01 14.38
CA VAL A 82 7.30 10.39 15.08
C VAL A 82 6.45 9.48 14.19
N LEU A 83 6.93 8.24 13.99
CA LEU A 83 6.07 7.13 13.59
C LEU A 83 5.55 6.46 14.87
N ASP A 84 4.24 6.26 14.94
CA ASP A 84 3.53 5.83 16.14
C ASP A 84 3.90 4.39 16.54
N ASP A 85 4.05 3.51 15.54
CA ASP A 85 4.45 2.11 15.74
C ASP A 85 5.62 1.75 14.80
N VAL A 86 6.65 1.12 15.36
CA VAL A 86 7.79 0.61 14.60
C VAL A 86 7.95 -0.88 14.87
N VAL A 87 7.72 -1.70 13.84
CA VAL A 87 7.89 -3.15 13.90
C VAL A 87 9.13 -3.54 13.12
N HIS A 88 10.11 -4.11 13.83
CA HIS A 88 11.24 -4.75 13.20
C HIS A 88 10.82 -6.16 12.75
N LEU A 89 11.06 -6.50 11.49
CA LEU A 89 10.77 -7.83 10.99
C LEU A 89 11.85 -8.78 11.52
N GLU A 90 11.46 -9.79 12.31
CA GLU A 90 12.39 -10.80 12.84
C GLU A 90 13.15 -11.52 11.73
N VAL A 91 12.47 -11.73 10.60
CA VAL A 91 13.04 -12.28 9.37
C VAL A 91 12.85 -11.25 8.27
N ARG A 92 13.95 -10.88 7.62
CA ARG A 92 13.93 -9.96 6.49
C ARG A 92 12.97 -10.47 5.40
N PHE A 93 12.26 -9.54 4.78
CA PHE A 93 11.26 -9.86 3.76
C PHE A 93 11.71 -9.30 2.42
N LYS A 94 11.77 -10.13 1.39
CA LYS A 94 12.11 -9.69 0.03
C LYS A 94 11.07 -10.25 -0.92
N ALA A 95 10.27 -9.39 -1.53
CA ALA A 95 9.26 -9.80 -2.47
C ALA A 95 9.91 -10.38 -3.74
N SER A 96 9.49 -11.57 -4.14
CA SER A 96 9.79 -12.17 -5.45
C SER A 96 8.59 -12.11 -6.39
N ILE A 97 7.37 -12.01 -5.85
CA ILE A 97 6.15 -11.76 -6.61
C ILE A 97 5.45 -10.54 -6.00
N ILE A 98 4.95 -9.67 -6.87
CA ILE A 98 4.18 -8.48 -6.49
C ILE A 98 2.87 -8.51 -7.27
N GLU A 99 1.76 -8.49 -6.56
CA GLU A 99 0.41 -8.46 -7.13
C GLU A 99 -0.30 -7.20 -6.66
N LYS A 100 -1.04 -6.56 -7.56
CA LYS A 100 -2.00 -5.53 -7.19
C LYS A 100 -3.36 -6.18 -6.92
N LEU A 101 -4.07 -5.64 -5.94
CA LEU A 101 -5.45 -5.96 -5.61
C LEU A 101 -6.34 -4.91 -6.26
N THR A 102 -7.15 -5.36 -7.21
CA THR A 102 -8.01 -4.51 -8.03
C THR A 102 -9.47 -4.75 -7.66
N ILE A 103 -10.21 -3.69 -7.35
CA ILE A 103 -11.67 -3.76 -7.18
C ILE A 103 -12.31 -3.43 -8.52
N HIS A 104 -13.25 -4.27 -8.97
CA HIS A 104 -14.05 -4.00 -10.16
C HIS A 104 -15.40 -3.39 -9.76
N LEU A 105 -15.58 -2.11 -10.03
CA LEU A 105 -16.83 -1.40 -9.74
C LEU A 105 -17.72 -1.31 -10.99
N PRO A 106 -19.01 -1.66 -10.91
CA PRO A 106 -20.02 -1.27 -11.89
C PRO A 106 -20.61 0.12 -11.54
N PRO A 107 -20.94 1.01 -12.49
CA PRO A 107 -20.84 0.91 -13.95
C PRO A 107 -19.50 1.41 -14.53
N ASN A 108 -18.56 1.82 -13.68
CA ASN A 108 -17.29 2.48 -14.03
C ASN A 108 -16.16 2.00 -13.10
N PRO A 109 -14.90 2.10 -13.53
CA PRO A 109 -13.96 1.00 -13.77
C PRO A 109 -13.11 0.56 -12.56
N ALA A 110 -12.17 -0.35 -12.83
CA ALA A 110 -11.24 -0.93 -11.88
C ALA A 110 -10.41 0.09 -11.08
N ALA A 111 -10.16 -0.20 -9.81
CA ALA A 111 -9.30 0.58 -8.93
C ALA A 111 -8.22 -0.29 -8.27
N GLU A 112 -6.96 0.13 -8.40
CA GLU A 112 -5.80 -0.49 -7.75
C GLU A 112 -5.76 -0.05 -6.27
N SER A 113 -6.48 -0.79 -5.43
CA SER A 113 -6.82 -0.43 -4.05
C SER A 113 -6.02 -1.20 -2.99
N GLY A 114 -5.23 -2.19 -3.42
CA GLY A 114 -4.34 -2.92 -2.53
C GLY A 114 -3.15 -3.54 -3.24
N LEU A 115 -2.20 -4.07 -2.48
CA LEU A 115 -0.94 -4.65 -2.91
C LEU A 115 -0.71 -5.93 -2.11
N VAL A 116 -0.17 -6.95 -2.76
CA VAL A 116 0.35 -8.16 -2.12
C VAL A 116 1.81 -8.31 -2.50
N LEU A 117 2.64 -8.46 -1.49
CA LEU A 117 4.03 -8.83 -1.63
C LEU A 117 4.17 -10.29 -1.19
N ILE A 118 4.78 -11.12 -2.03
CA ILE A 118 5.00 -12.54 -1.74
C ILE A 118 6.50 -12.81 -1.87
N ASP A 119 7.09 -13.44 -0.87
CA ASP A 119 8.49 -13.84 -0.91
C ASP A 119 8.70 -15.30 -1.38
N ASP A 120 9.95 -15.72 -1.51
CA ASP A 120 10.32 -17.08 -1.95
C ASP A 120 9.87 -18.19 -0.99
N CYS A 121 9.43 -17.84 0.22
CA CYS A 121 8.88 -18.76 1.20
C CYS A 121 7.34 -18.78 1.20
N ASN A 122 6.69 -18.14 0.21
CA ASN A 122 5.24 -17.94 0.12
C ASN A 122 4.64 -17.20 1.33
N ARG A 123 5.44 -16.36 2.00
CA ARG A 123 4.94 -15.44 3.03
C ARG A 123 4.37 -14.22 2.32
N GLU A 124 3.18 -13.81 2.74
CA GLU A 124 2.50 -12.66 2.14
C GLU A 124 2.49 -11.47 3.10
N ILE A 125 2.73 -10.28 2.56
CA ILE A 125 2.33 -9.02 3.18
C ILE A 125 1.22 -8.44 2.30
N LEU A 126 0.04 -8.24 2.89
CA LEU A 126 -1.10 -7.63 2.22
C LEU A 126 -1.25 -6.20 2.71
N ILE A 127 -1.48 -5.27 1.78
CA ILE A 127 -1.80 -3.87 2.07
C ILE A 127 -3.05 -3.54 1.27
N ALA A 128 -4.04 -2.90 1.87
CA ALA A 128 -5.20 -2.39 1.15
C ALA A 128 -5.72 -1.09 1.78
N ALA A 129 -6.50 -0.33 1.02
CA ALA A 129 -7.34 0.71 1.60
C ALA A 129 -8.25 0.10 2.69
N GLY A 130 -8.29 0.73 3.87
CA GLY A 130 -9.02 0.25 5.03
C GLY A 130 -10.48 0.75 5.08
N CYS A 131 -11.29 0.07 5.89
CA CYS A 131 -12.66 0.49 6.21
C CYS A 131 -12.65 1.67 7.21
N PHE A 132 -12.89 2.89 6.70
CA PHE A 132 -13.01 4.22 7.36
C PHE A 132 -12.07 5.21 6.62
N PRO A 133 -12.49 6.46 6.34
CA PRO A 133 -11.81 7.29 5.36
C PRO A 133 -10.34 7.52 5.72
N PHE A 134 -9.46 7.37 4.72
CA PHE A 134 -8.02 7.56 4.80
C PHE A 134 -7.24 6.55 5.68
N THR A 135 -7.79 5.36 5.92
CA THR A 135 -7.10 4.29 6.64
C THR A 135 -6.39 3.30 5.72
N LEU A 136 -5.40 2.60 6.28
CA LEU A 136 -4.76 1.45 5.64
C LEU A 136 -4.96 0.20 6.49
N THR A 137 -5.20 -0.91 5.82
CA THR A 137 -5.16 -2.23 6.44
C THR A 137 -3.92 -2.98 5.98
N ILE A 138 -3.25 -3.66 6.92
CA ILE A 138 -2.04 -4.43 6.64
C ILE A 138 -2.12 -5.80 7.31
N GLY A 139 -1.94 -6.84 6.51
CA GLY A 139 -1.97 -8.24 6.93
C GLY A 139 -0.61 -8.91 6.71
N GLY A 140 -0.36 -10.01 7.44
CA GLY A 140 0.83 -10.84 7.26
C GLY A 140 2.08 -10.39 8.03
N ILE A 141 2.01 -9.30 8.80
CA ILE A 141 3.10 -8.84 9.66
C ILE A 141 2.77 -9.13 11.13
N ILE A 142 3.54 -10.04 11.74
CA ILE A 142 3.43 -10.37 13.17
C ILE A 142 3.84 -9.14 14.00
N GLY A 143 3.06 -8.83 15.05
CA GLY A 143 3.35 -7.74 15.98
C GLY A 143 2.78 -6.37 15.58
N LEU A 144 2.12 -6.26 14.42
CA LEU A 144 1.51 -5.00 13.96
C LEU A 144 0.22 -4.62 14.72
N GLY A 145 -0.42 -5.60 15.39
CA GLY A 145 -1.58 -5.38 16.27
C GLY A 145 -2.86 -4.90 15.60
N SER A 146 -2.89 -4.74 14.27
CA SER A 146 -4.07 -4.31 13.52
C SER A 146 -4.84 -5.50 12.93
N GLU A 147 -6.16 -5.48 13.08
CA GLU A 147 -7.04 -6.37 12.33
C GLU A 147 -6.99 -6.02 10.84
N PHE A 148 -6.93 -7.03 9.98
CA PHE A 148 -6.95 -6.82 8.54
C PHE A 148 -8.39 -6.55 8.08
N ASN A 149 -8.78 -5.27 7.99
CA ASN A 149 -10.13 -4.84 7.65
C ASN A 149 -10.16 -3.90 6.41
N PRO A 150 -10.10 -4.46 5.19
CA PRO A 150 -10.14 -3.68 3.95
C PRO A 150 -11.48 -2.97 3.73
N GLU A 151 -11.47 -1.90 2.94
CA GLU A 151 -12.66 -1.10 2.57
C GLU A 151 -13.78 -1.97 1.99
N ARG A 152 -13.40 -2.98 1.20
CA ARG A 152 -14.29 -3.99 0.64
C ARG A 152 -13.87 -5.38 1.11
N ALA A 153 -14.77 -6.35 1.06
CA ALA A 153 -14.43 -7.73 1.41
C ALA A 153 -13.32 -8.25 0.46
N ILE A 154 -12.33 -8.97 1.01
CA ILE A 154 -11.11 -9.34 0.28
C ILE A 154 -11.38 -10.24 -0.93
N ASP A 155 -12.48 -10.99 -0.91
CA ASP A 155 -12.96 -11.84 -2.00
C ASP A 155 -13.50 -11.06 -3.21
N LEU A 156 -13.74 -9.75 -3.06
CA LEU A 156 -14.12 -8.85 -4.15
C LEU A 156 -12.92 -8.28 -4.92
N TYR A 157 -11.70 -8.49 -4.43
CA TYR A 157 -10.49 -8.05 -5.11
C TYR A 157 -10.01 -9.13 -6.08
N SER A 158 -9.70 -8.72 -7.31
CA SER A 158 -8.89 -9.54 -8.20
C SER A 158 -7.41 -9.31 -7.91
N ARG A 159 -6.63 -10.40 -7.96
CA ARG A 159 -5.16 -10.35 -7.90
C ARG A 159 -4.61 -10.34 -9.32
N GLU A 160 -3.82 -9.32 -9.63
CA GLU A 160 -3.16 -9.19 -10.93
C GLU A 160 -1.66 -8.94 -10.71
N PRO A 161 -0.75 -9.51 -11.50
CA PRO A 161 0.67 -9.18 -11.38
C PRO A 161 0.91 -7.68 -11.57
N LEU A 162 1.72 -7.08 -10.70
CA LEU A 162 2.21 -5.72 -10.91
C LEU A 162 3.41 -5.80 -11.85
N LEU A 163 3.19 -5.46 -13.12
CA LEU A 163 4.26 -5.41 -14.11
C LEU A 163 5.04 -4.11 -13.95
N SER A 164 6.36 -4.15 -14.17
CA SER A 164 7.21 -2.96 -14.14
C SER A 164 6.63 -1.90 -15.07
N SER A 165 6.35 -0.71 -14.55
CA SER A 165 5.87 0.43 -15.33
C SER A 165 6.94 0.86 -16.33
N GLY A 166 6.90 0.22 -17.50
CA GLY A 166 7.69 0.49 -18.70
C GLY A 166 6.97 0.12 -20.00
N ASP A 167 5.70 -0.32 -19.93
CA ASP A 167 4.87 -0.71 -21.08
C ASP A 167 3.55 0.08 -21.16
N ARG A 168 3.50 1.32 -20.66
CA ARG A 168 2.39 2.25 -20.87
C ARG A 168 2.85 3.69 -21.00
#